data_AF-A0A7Y4TMN5-F1
#
_entry.id   AF-A0A7Y4TMN5-F1
#
_cell.length_a   1.000
_cell.length_b   1.000
_cell.length_c   1.000
_cell.angle_alpha   90.00
_cell.angle_beta   90.00
_cell.angle_gamma   90.00
#
_symmetry.space_group_name_H-M   'P 1'
#
loop_
_entity.id
_entity.type
_entity.pdbx_description
1 polymer ?
#
loop_
_entity_poly.entity_id
_entity_poly.type
_entity_poly.pdbx_seq_one_letter_code
_entity_poly.pdbx_strand_id
1 'polypeptide(L)'
;DPLQQMLAVYQKDWLVEDLLMKADKATMAASLEARTPFLDYRLVEWANRQPNSVKVKRKGINQYETKSVLRRFCSKRLPRTIIDRPKRGFPDPANVWLENGLHPWAHDTLLNSGSKLGSMLDKSSVERVLSDAKKGKEGAANRVWALLVLELWMQAWEVVTFL
;
A
#
# COMPACT_ATOMS: atom_id res chain seq x y z
N ASP A 1 -13.81 -10.06 -19.77
CA ASP A 1 -13.39 -10.97 -18.68
C ASP A 1 -13.06 -10.13 -17.43
N PRO A 2 -13.70 -10.40 -16.29
CA PRO A 2 -13.56 -9.58 -15.08
C PRO A 2 -12.14 -9.49 -14.52
N LEU A 3 -11.35 -10.57 -14.62
CA LEU A 3 -9.96 -10.58 -14.13
C LEU A 3 -9.10 -9.60 -14.94
N GLN A 4 -9.22 -9.60 -16.26
CA GLN A 4 -8.49 -8.65 -17.12
C GLN A 4 -8.90 -7.20 -16.85
N GLN A 5 -10.19 -6.93 -16.62
CA GLN A 5 -10.66 -5.58 -16.24
C GLN A 5 -10.04 -5.12 -14.91
N MET A 6 -10.05 -5.97 -13.89
CA MET A 6 -9.41 -5.67 -12.59
C MET A 6 -7.90 -5.44 -12.74
N LEU A 7 -7.21 -6.29 -13.51
CA LEU A 7 -5.77 -6.13 -13.76
C LEU A 7 -5.45 -4.85 -14.53
N ALA A 8 -6.34 -4.40 -15.42
CA ALA A 8 -6.16 -3.13 -16.14
C ALA A 8 -6.31 -1.93 -15.20
N VAL A 9 -7.27 -1.96 -14.28
CA VAL A 9 -7.40 -0.92 -13.23
C VAL A 9 -6.15 -0.89 -12.36
N TYR A 10 -5.69 -2.04 -11.88
CA TYR A 10 -4.48 -2.11 -11.05
C TYR A 10 -3.21 -1.64 -11.79
N GLN A 11 -3.11 -1.87 -13.10
CA GLN A 11 -1.97 -1.37 -13.89
C GLN A 11 -1.99 0.14 -14.06
N LYS A 12 -3.17 0.77 -14.14
CA LYS A 12 -3.31 2.21 -14.41
C LYS A 12 -3.33 3.06 -13.15
N ASP A 13 -3.81 2.52 -12.06
CA ASP A 13 -4.03 3.26 -10.81
C ASP A 13 -3.06 2.74 -9.75
N TRP A 14 -3.38 1.63 -9.10
CA TRP A 14 -2.61 1.10 -7.97
C TRP A 14 -1.10 0.93 -8.24
N LEU A 15 -0.71 0.42 -9.41
CA LEU A 15 0.71 0.26 -9.76
C LEU A 15 1.42 1.62 -9.84
N VAL A 16 0.79 2.62 -10.47
CA VAL A 16 1.40 3.93 -10.72
C VAL A 16 1.39 4.76 -9.44
N GLU A 17 0.21 4.94 -8.86
CA GLU A 17 -0.04 5.87 -7.76
C GLU A 17 0.39 5.31 -6.40
N ASP A 18 0.31 4.00 -6.18
CA ASP A 18 0.64 3.42 -4.87
C ASP A 18 2.06 2.85 -4.83
N LEU A 19 2.50 2.14 -5.86
CA LEU A 19 3.80 1.44 -5.83
C LEU A 19 4.92 2.25 -6.45
N LEU A 20 4.77 2.67 -7.71
CA LEU A 20 5.86 3.31 -8.46
C LEU A 20 6.16 4.71 -7.94
N MET A 21 5.13 5.53 -7.68
CA MET A 21 5.32 6.85 -7.09
C MET A 21 6.11 6.80 -5.78
N LYS A 22 5.77 5.87 -4.89
CA LYS A 22 6.45 5.74 -3.59
C LYS A 22 7.88 5.27 -3.74
N ALA A 23 8.11 4.28 -4.60
CA ALA A 23 9.46 3.76 -4.85
C ALA A 23 10.36 4.86 -5.42
N ASP A 24 9.91 5.59 -6.44
CA ASP A 24 10.66 6.67 -7.08
C ASP A 24 11.02 7.79 -6.09
N LYS A 25 10.02 8.33 -5.39
CA LYS A 25 10.23 9.39 -4.39
C LYS A 25 11.20 8.96 -3.29
N ALA A 26 11.06 7.73 -2.78
CA ALA A 26 11.92 7.23 -1.72
C ALA A 26 13.37 7.02 -2.16
N THR A 27 13.59 6.44 -3.36
CA THR A 27 14.97 6.19 -3.83
C THR A 27 15.64 7.48 -4.28
N MET A 28 14.94 8.38 -4.96
CA MET A 28 15.50 9.65 -5.40
C MET A 28 15.83 10.59 -4.24
N ALA A 29 15.06 10.55 -3.13
CA ALA A 29 15.42 11.25 -1.90
C ALA A 29 16.79 10.81 -1.33
N ALA A 30 17.24 9.60 -1.67
CA ALA A 30 18.56 9.07 -1.32
C ALA A 30 19.55 9.07 -2.49
N SER A 31 19.25 9.78 -3.59
CA SER A 31 20.06 9.77 -4.83
C SER A 31 20.31 8.37 -5.41
N LEU A 32 19.36 7.45 -5.25
CA LEU A 32 19.39 6.09 -5.79
C LEU A 32 18.39 5.94 -6.94
N GLU A 33 18.84 5.33 -8.03
CA GLU A 33 17.98 5.00 -9.18
C GLU A 33 17.39 3.59 -9.03
N ALA A 34 16.08 3.49 -8.77
CA ALA A 34 15.37 2.21 -8.77
C ALA A 34 15.06 1.73 -10.19
N ARG A 35 15.36 0.46 -10.49
CA ARG A 35 14.96 -0.19 -11.74
C ARG A 35 13.84 -1.21 -11.48
N THR A 36 12.89 -1.30 -12.42
CA THR A 36 11.73 -2.22 -12.33
C THR A 36 11.69 -3.20 -13.52
N PRO A 37 12.57 -4.22 -13.57
CA PRO A 37 12.70 -5.11 -14.74
C PRO A 37 11.40 -5.81 -15.17
N PHE A 38 10.48 -6.07 -14.22
CA PHE A 38 9.19 -6.66 -14.52
C PHE A 38 8.24 -5.75 -15.32
N LEU A 39 8.56 -4.46 -15.43
CA LEU A 39 7.81 -3.46 -16.20
C LEU A 39 8.43 -3.15 -17.56
N ASP A 40 9.39 -3.96 -18.03
CA ASP A 40 9.81 -3.90 -19.44
C ASP A 40 8.58 -4.06 -20.35
N TYR A 41 8.39 -3.13 -21.29
CA TYR A 41 7.19 -3.06 -22.11
C TYR A 41 6.94 -4.37 -22.87
N ARG A 42 7.99 -5.09 -23.30
CA ARG A 42 7.85 -6.36 -24.01
C ARG A 42 7.26 -7.44 -23.11
N LEU A 43 7.67 -7.47 -21.85
CA LEU A 43 7.13 -8.40 -20.86
C LEU A 43 5.68 -8.06 -20.50
N VAL A 44 5.38 -6.77 -20.31
CA VAL A 44 4.03 -6.29 -19.99
C VAL A 44 3.07 -6.56 -21.15
N GLU A 45 3.45 -6.23 -22.38
CA GLU A 45 2.66 -6.53 -23.58
C GLU A 45 2.42 -8.02 -23.75
N TRP A 46 3.47 -8.83 -23.61
CA TRP A 46 3.34 -10.28 -23.68
C TRP A 46 2.37 -10.79 -22.61
N ALA A 47 2.51 -10.34 -21.36
CA ALA A 47 1.66 -10.74 -20.25
C ALA A 47 0.21 -10.34 -20.49
N ASN A 48 -0.07 -9.14 -21.00
CA ASN A 48 -1.43 -8.67 -21.28
C ASN A 48 -2.12 -9.49 -22.39
N ARG A 49 -1.37 -10.00 -23.38
CA ARG A 49 -1.90 -10.88 -24.44
C ARG A 49 -2.15 -12.33 -23.99
N GLN A 50 -1.63 -12.76 -22.84
CA GLN A 50 -1.79 -14.15 -22.41
C GLN A 50 -3.21 -14.45 -21.88
N PRO A 51 -3.74 -15.66 -22.14
CA PRO A 51 -4.98 -16.10 -21.52
C PRO A 51 -4.81 -16.21 -19.99
N ASN A 52 -5.90 -16.00 -19.26
CA ASN A 52 -5.87 -15.99 -17.80
C ASN A 52 -5.35 -17.28 -17.17
N SER A 53 -5.56 -18.42 -17.83
CA SER A 53 -5.06 -19.73 -17.40
C SER A 53 -3.53 -19.79 -17.27
N VAL A 54 -2.80 -18.92 -17.98
CA VAL A 54 -1.34 -18.77 -17.85
C VAL A 54 -0.96 -17.97 -16.60
N LYS A 55 -1.78 -16.99 -16.22
CA LYS A 55 -1.53 -16.09 -15.07
C LYS A 55 -2.00 -16.71 -13.76
N VAL A 56 -3.16 -17.35 -13.78
CA VAL A 56 -3.87 -17.90 -12.62
C VAL A 56 -4.35 -19.31 -12.94
N LYS A 57 -3.99 -20.27 -12.08
CA LYS A 57 -4.37 -21.68 -12.22
C LYS A 57 -5.34 -22.09 -11.11
N ARG A 58 -6.48 -22.69 -11.46
CA ARG A 58 -7.40 -23.28 -10.48
C ARG A 58 -6.77 -24.52 -9.84
N LYS A 59 -6.78 -24.60 -8.51
CA LYS A 59 -6.26 -25.74 -7.71
C LYS A 59 -7.36 -26.54 -7.02
N GLY A 60 -8.56 -25.99 -6.91
CA GLY A 60 -9.73 -26.62 -6.27
C GLY A 60 -10.98 -25.77 -6.38
N ILE A 61 -11.98 -26.04 -5.54
CA ILE A 61 -13.15 -25.17 -5.37
C ILE A 61 -12.67 -23.92 -4.61
N ASN A 62 -12.88 -22.73 -5.20
CA ASN A 62 -12.46 -21.43 -4.65
C ASN A 62 -10.95 -21.31 -4.32
N GLN A 63 -10.09 -22.15 -4.92
CA GLN A 63 -8.65 -22.11 -4.72
C GLN A 63 -7.91 -21.84 -6.02
N TYR A 64 -7.04 -20.83 -5.99
CA TYR A 64 -6.31 -20.34 -7.15
C TYR A 64 -4.82 -20.13 -6.83
N GLU A 65 -3.96 -20.59 -7.74
CA GLU A 65 -2.54 -20.28 -7.74
C GLU A 65 -2.30 -19.04 -8.62
N THR A 66 -1.91 -17.94 -7.99
CA THR A 66 -1.49 -16.72 -8.69
C THR A 66 -0.05 -16.81 -9.18
N LYS A 67 0.29 -16.03 -10.21
CA LYS A 67 1.63 -15.97 -10.82
C LYS A 67 2.06 -17.32 -11.40
N SER A 68 1.14 -18.12 -11.93
CA SER A 68 1.40 -19.52 -12.28
C SER A 68 2.54 -19.68 -13.29
N VAL A 69 2.55 -18.90 -14.37
CA VAL A 69 3.66 -18.92 -15.35
C VAL A 69 5.01 -18.53 -14.74
N LEU A 70 5.04 -17.53 -13.85
CA LEU A 70 6.26 -17.09 -13.17
C LEU A 70 6.75 -18.16 -12.19
N ARG A 71 5.85 -18.77 -11.41
CA ARG A 71 6.19 -19.89 -10.51
C ARG A 71 6.75 -21.07 -11.30
N ARG A 72 6.15 -21.41 -12.44
CA ARG A 72 6.65 -22.47 -13.34
C ARG A 72 8.02 -22.13 -13.92
N PHE A 73 8.26 -20.88 -14.31
CA PHE A 73 9.56 -20.44 -14.81
C PHE A 73 10.66 -20.51 -13.73
N CYS A 74 10.32 -20.10 -12.49
CA CYS A 74 11.26 -20.08 -11.38
C CYS A 74 11.42 -21.42 -10.64
N SER A 75 10.56 -22.42 -10.88
CA SER A 75 10.58 -23.70 -10.13
C SER A 75 11.89 -24.48 -10.24
N LYS A 76 12.64 -24.26 -11.33
CA LYS A 76 13.97 -24.85 -11.55
C LYS A 76 15.12 -23.94 -11.07
N ARG A 77 14.82 -22.74 -10.57
CA ARG A 77 15.79 -21.67 -10.24
C ARG A 77 15.77 -21.29 -8.77
N LEU A 78 14.68 -21.52 -8.06
CA LEU A 78 14.51 -21.14 -6.67
C LEU A 78 14.05 -22.35 -5.83
N PRO A 79 14.39 -22.39 -4.53
CA PRO A 79 13.90 -23.42 -3.62
C PRO A 79 12.37 -23.47 -3.54
N ARG A 80 11.82 -24.66 -3.28
CA ARG A 80 10.37 -24.86 -3.11
C ARG A 80 9.78 -23.97 -2.01
N THR A 81 10.53 -23.72 -0.94
CA THR A 81 10.12 -22.81 0.15
C THR A 81 9.81 -21.38 -0.32
N ILE A 82 10.43 -20.92 -1.41
CA ILE A 82 10.14 -19.63 -2.04
C ILE A 82 9.01 -19.76 -3.07
N ILE A 83 9.05 -20.82 -3.89
CA ILE A 83 8.08 -21.06 -4.97
C ILE A 83 6.68 -21.35 -4.46
N ASP A 84 6.54 -21.98 -3.29
CA ASP A 84 5.25 -22.36 -2.72
C ASP A 84 4.70 -21.29 -1.76
N ARG A 85 5.49 -20.22 -1.50
CA ARG A 85 5.07 -19.13 -0.61
C ARG A 85 3.81 -18.42 -1.14
N PRO A 86 2.81 -18.16 -0.28
CA PRO A 86 1.67 -17.32 -0.61
C PRO A 86 2.10 -15.93 -1.12
N LYS A 87 1.33 -15.34 -2.04
CA LYS A 87 1.56 -13.95 -2.45
C LYS A 87 1.33 -13.07 -1.21
N ARG A 88 2.35 -12.32 -0.81
CA ARG A 88 2.21 -11.23 0.15
C ARG A 88 2.39 -9.91 -0.61
N GLY A 89 1.61 -8.91 -0.22
CA GLY A 89 1.81 -7.54 -0.68
C GLY A 89 2.98 -6.88 0.06
N PHE A 90 3.04 -5.57 -0.03
CA PHE A 90 3.96 -4.72 0.72
C PHE A 90 3.14 -3.87 1.70
N PRO A 91 2.61 -4.47 2.79
CA PRO A 91 1.87 -3.68 3.77
C PRO A 91 2.81 -2.65 4.39
N ASP A 92 2.33 -1.41 4.54
CA ASP A 92 3.01 -0.42 5.35
C ASP A 92 3.05 -0.90 6.81
N PRO A 93 4.16 -0.69 7.53
CA PRO A 93 4.29 -1.11 8.92
C PRO A 93 3.74 -0.04 9.88
N ALA A 94 2.64 0.64 9.53
CA ALA A 94 2.09 1.74 10.33
C ALA A 94 1.75 1.32 11.77
N ASN A 95 1.24 0.10 11.97
CA ASN A 95 1.03 -0.46 13.31
C ASN A 95 2.33 -0.44 14.13
N VAL A 96 3.41 -0.99 13.55
CA VAL A 96 4.71 -1.09 14.20
C VAL A 96 5.27 0.30 14.49
N TRP A 97 5.15 1.25 13.56
CA TRP A 97 5.65 2.61 13.77
C TRP A 97 4.88 3.33 14.88
N LEU A 98 3.55 3.25 14.89
CA LEU A 98 2.73 3.87 15.91
C LEU A 98 2.97 3.24 17.29
N GLU A 99 3.11 1.92 17.38
CA GLU A 99 3.46 1.24 18.62
C GLU A 99 4.88 1.63 19.12
N ASN A 100 5.84 1.79 18.21
CA ASN A 100 7.27 1.94 18.53
C ASN A 100 7.81 3.36 18.28
N GLY A 101 7.08 4.39 18.70
CA GLY A 101 7.61 5.75 18.85
C GLY A 101 7.00 6.82 17.96
N LEU A 102 6.18 6.46 16.97
CA LEU A 102 5.50 7.46 16.13
C LEU A 102 4.22 8.01 16.79
N HIS A 103 3.70 7.35 17.84
CA HIS A 103 2.47 7.78 18.52
C HIS A 103 2.51 9.21 19.08
N PRO A 104 3.57 9.66 19.81
CA PRO A 104 3.64 11.04 20.29
C PRO A 104 3.60 12.06 19.16
N TRP A 105 4.39 11.84 18.10
CA TRP A 105 4.36 12.72 16.93
C TRP A 105 2.99 12.74 16.24
N ALA A 106 2.35 11.59 16.11
CA ALA A 106 1.03 11.49 15.52
C ALA A 106 -0.03 12.23 16.35
N HIS A 107 0.03 12.07 17.67
CA HIS A 107 -0.82 12.77 18.62
C HIS A 107 -0.65 14.28 18.48
N ASP A 108 0.58 14.77 18.54
CA ASP A 108 0.87 16.21 18.48
C ASP A 108 0.50 16.79 17.12
N THR A 109 0.76 16.07 16.02
CA THR A 109 0.39 16.51 14.66
C THR A 109 -1.12 16.70 14.53
N LEU A 110 -1.91 15.76 15.05
CA LEU A 110 -3.37 15.77 14.87
C LEU A 110 -4.10 16.65 15.88
N LEU A 111 -3.53 16.89 17.07
CA LEU A 111 -4.23 17.52 18.20
C LEU A 111 -3.63 18.84 18.68
N ASN A 112 -2.57 19.34 18.04
CA ASN A 112 -2.06 20.68 18.35
C ASN A 112 -3.08 21.77 17.98
N SER A 113 -2.88 22.99 18.51
CA SER A 113 -3.78 24.13 18.29
C SER A 113 -3.81 24.64 16.84
N GLY A 114 -2.79 24.33 16.04
CA GLY A 114 -2.74 24.65 14.61
C GLY A 114 -3.27 23.54 13.70
N SER A 115 -3.76 22.43 14.27
CA SER A 115 -4.30 21.30 13.52
C SER A 115 -5.49 21.74 12.68
N LYS A 116 -5.40 21.52 11.37
CA LYS A 116 -6.47 21.83 10.42
C LYS A 116 -7.67 20.91 10.61
N LEU A 117 -7.43 19.65 10.94
CA LEU A 117 -8.47 18.69 11.30
C LEU A 117 -9.09 18.98 12.66
N GLY A 118 -8.36 19.65 13.56
CA GLY A 118 -8.85 20.00 14.91
C GLY A 118 -10.10 20.90 14.89
N SER A 119 -10.31 21.70 13.84
CA SER A 119 -11.53 22.50 13.65
C SER A 119 -12.68 21.73 13.00
N MET A 120 -12.40 20.59 12.34
CA MET A 120 -13.38 19.82 11.57
C MET A 120 -13.87 18.55 12.27
N LEU A 121 -13.03 17.96 13.11
CA LEU A 121 -13.28 16.69 13.76
C LEU A 121 -13.41 16.89 15.27
N ASP A 122 -14.30 16.10 15.87
CA ASP A 122 -14.38 16.01 17.32
C ASP A 122 -13.06 15.49 17.91
N LYS A 123 -12.46 16.31 18.78
CA LYS A 123 -11.17 16.02 19.41
C LYS A 123 -11.17 14.68 20.14
N SER A 124 -12.24 14.37 20.87
CA SER A 124 -12.34 13.13 21.66
C SER A 124 -12.35 11.87 20.78
N SER A 125 -12.93 11.99 19.58
CA SER A 125 -12.95 10.92 18.58
C SER A 125 -11.55 10.66 18.00
N VAL A 126 -10.77 11.69 17.73
CA VAL A 126 -9.38 11.56 17.25
C VAL A 126 -8.49 10.94 18.34
N GLU A 127 -8.61 11.40 19.59
CA GLU A 127 -7.90 10.82 20.74
C GLU A 127 -8.19 9.33 20.92
N ARG A 128 -9.47 8.93 20.74
CA ARG A 128 -9.87 7.51 20.80
C ARG A 128 -9.21 6.68 19.70
N VAL A 129 -9.15 7.18 18.46
CA VAL A 129 -8.50 6.46 17.35
C VAL A 129 -7.00 6.30 17.61
N LEU A 130 -6.33 7.34 18.13
CA LEU A 130 -4.93 7.28 18.55
C LEU A 130 -4.70 6.27 19.68
N SER A 131 -5.59 6.24 20.69
CA SER A 131 -5.53 5.27 21.79
C SER A 131 -5.71 3.83 21.31
N ASP A 132 -6.65 3.62 20.39
CA ASP A 132 -6.92 2.31 19.79
C ASP A 132 -5.74 1.80 18.96
N ALA A 133 -5.07 2.68 18.22
CA ALA A 133 -3.86 2.33 17.48
C ALA A 133 -2.71 1.94 18.42
N LYS A 134 -2.52 2.67 19.53
CA LYS A 134 -1.50 2.34 20.54
C LYS A 134 -1.75 0.97 21.21
N LYS A 135 -3.00 0.54 21.28
CA LYS A 135 -3.42 -0.76 21.83
C LYS A 135 -3.37 -1.89 20.79
N GLY A 136 -2.91 -1.62 19.57
CA GLY A 136 -2.83 -2.61 18.50
C GLY A 136 -4.20 -3.07 17.99
N LYS A 137 -5.26 -2.26 18.14
CA LYS A 137 -6.58 -2.64 17.62
C LYS A 137 -6.55 -2.70 16.10
N GLU A 138 -7.17 -3.74 15.55
CA GLU A 138 -7.18 -3.99 14.10
C GLU A 138 -7.74 -2.79 13.32
N GLY A 139 -6.98 -2.35 12.31
CA GLY A 139 -7.33 -1.23 11.45
C GLY A 139 -7.20 0.16 12.08
N ALA A 140 -6.90 0.29 13.37
CA ALA A 140 -6.78 1.59 14.02
C ALA A 140 -5.56 2.38 13.53
N ALA A 141 -4.40 1.73 13.33
CA ALA A 141 -3.24 2.39 12.75
C ALA A 141 -3.50 2.96 11.36
N ASN A 142 -4.23 2.23 10.51
CA ASN A 142 -4.58 2.70 9.17
C ASN A 142 -5.45 3.97 9.23
N ARG A 143 -6.35 4.06 10.21
CA ARG A 143 -7.15 5.27 10.45
C ARG A 143 -6.28 6.44 10.92
N VAL A 144 -5.38 6.21 11.87
CA VAL A 144 -4.41 7.24 12.30
C VAL A 144 -3.58 7.69 11.10
N TRP A 145 -3.07 6.76 10.30
CA TRP A 145 -2.28 7.07 9.11
C TRP A 145 -3.06 7.91 8.09
N ALA A 146 -4.32 7.56 7.82
CA ALA A 146 -5.17 8.34 6.94
C ALA A 146 -5.40 9.77 7.46
N LEU A 147 -5.62 9.93 8.77
CA LEU A 147 -5.75 11.25 9.41
C LEU A 147 -4.45 12.06 9.29
N LEU A 148 -3.30 11.43 9.51
CA LEU A 148 -2.00 12.10 9.39
C LEU A 148 -1.72 12.57 7.98
N VAL A 149 -1.95 11.71 6.98
CA VAL A 149 -1.76 12.09 5.57
C VAL A 149 -2.68 13.26 5.21
N LEU A 150 -3.94 13.22 5.67
CA LEU A 150 -4.89 14.30 5.43
C LEU A 150 -4.46 15.61 6.12
N GLU A 151 -4.08 15.57 7.39
CA GLU A 151 -3.60 16.74 8.15
C GLU A 151 -2.38 17.37 7.47
N LEU A 152 -1.36 16.57 7.16
CA LEU A 152 -0.14 17.04 6.53
C LEU A 152 -0.40 17.62 5.14
N TRP A 153 -1.33 17.03 4.38
CA TRP A 153 -1.75 17.59 3.10
C TRP A 153 -2.46 18.94 3.29
N MET A 154 -3.39 19.05 4.24
CA MET A 154 -4.09 20.30 4.53
C MET A 154 -3.14 21.40 4.99
N GLN A 155 -2.13 21.06 5.79
CA GLN A 155 -1.07 21.99 6.19
C GLN A 155 -0.23 22.44 4.99
N ALA A 156 0.25 21.50 4.17
CA ALA A 156 1.11 21.79 3.02
C ALA A 156 0.43 22.68 1.96
N TRP A 157 -0.89 22.58 1.82
CA TRP A 157 -1.68 23.37 0.87
C TRP A 157 -2.48 24.49 1.52
N GLU A 158 -2.18 24.81 2.79
CA GLU A 158 -2.83 25.86 3.58
C GLU A 158 -4.36 25.84 3.49
N VAL A 159 -4.96 24.65 3.49
CA VAL A 159 -6.40 24.47 3.31
C VAL A 159 -7.13 25.28 4.38
N VAL A 160 -8.01 26.17 3.93
CA VAL A 160 -8.84 27.00 4.79
C VAL A 160 -10.10 26.22 5.10
N THR A 161 -10.27 25.87 6.37
CA THR A 161 -11.49 25.22 6.87
C THR A 161 -12.48 26.29 7.26
N PHE A 162 -13.56 26.44 6.50
CA PHE A 162 -14.69 27.30 6.85
C PHE A 162 -15.70 26.46 7.62
N LEU A 163 -15.55 26.38 8.94
CA LEU A 163 -16.57 25.90 9.87
C LEU A 163 -16.84 26.96 10.92
#